data_AF-A0A2N7GI03-F1
#
_entry.id   AF-A0A2N7GI03-F1
#
_cell.length_a   1.000
_cell.length_b   1.000
_cell.length_c   1.000
_cell.angle_alpha   90.00
_cell.angle_beta   90.00
_cell.angle_gamma   90.00
#
_symmetry.space_group_name_H-M   'P 1'
#
loop_
_entity.id
_entity.type
_entity.pdbx_description
1 polymer ?
#
loop_
_entity_poly.entity_id
_entity_poly.type
_entity_poly.pdbx_seq_one_letter_code
_entity_poly.pdbx_strand_id
1 'polypeptide(L)'
;MGRVGSTPKIGIAVLIVLLVLFGIGWKSLFAAAIIVAIFSWQLRSSESESSSDLTYSPLNSLQTTLIPELTQQLDTSYSDSHQSINQITSLFVSLSQLVKQRNSIGLSENGKEVEQLEQKMKAAYKELMELLQHGDRNLQRQAGVIEGLTLINSQLRSFEQEGTAWDEEWLLSELLKIKSRTEHAVSEKSSTNTQGNGITFF
;
A
#
# COMPACT_ATOMS: atom_id res chain seq x y z
N MET A 1 11.19 26.88 18.77
CA MET A 1 11.62 28.25 19.16
C MET A 1 13.11 28.38 18.89
N GLY A 2 13.45 29.14 17.85
CA GLY A 2 14.77 29.14 17.20
C GLY A 2 15.88 29.80 18.03
N ARG A 3 17.05 29.15 18.04
CA ARG A 3 18.33 29.68 18.52
C ARG A 3 18.90 30.67 17.49
N VAL A 4 18.30 31.85 17.35
CA VAL A 4 18.83 32.95 16.50
C VAL A 4 19.55 34.03 17.35
N GLY A 5 19.84 33.74 18.63
CA GLY A 5 20.30 34.74 19.59
C GLY A 5 21.81 34.80 19.88
N SER A 6 22.65 33.95 19.29
CA SER A 6 24.08 33.82 19.66
C SER A 6 25.08 34.36 18.64
N THR A 7 24.70 34.49 17.37
CA THR A 7 25.59 34.95 16.28
C THR A 7 26.07 36.40 16.42
N PRO A 8 25.24 37.41 16.81
CA PRO A 8 25.76 38.77 16.97
C PRO A 8 26.71 38.88 18.17
N LYS A 9 26.55 38.03 19.20
CA LYS A 9 27.34 38.08 20.42
C LYS A 9 28.79 37.63 20.20
N ILE A 10 29.00 36.62 19.35
CA ILE A 10 30.34 36.11 19.03
C ILE A 10 31.11 37.11 18.17
N GLY A 11 30.46 37.71 17.17
CA GLY A 11 31.06 38.75 16.33
C GLY A 11 31.49 39.98 17.13
N ILE A 12 30.64 40.44 18.06
CA ILE A 12 30.95 41.56 18.95
C ILE A 12 32.09 41.20 19.91
N ALA A 13 32.12 39.99 20.49
CA ALA A 13 33.18 39.56 21.39
C ALA A 13 34.56 39.50 20.71
N VAL A 14 34.62 38.97 19.48
CA VAL A 14 35.86 38.93 18.68
C VAL A 14 36.35 40.34 18.34
N LEU A 15 35.43 41.25 18.00
CA LEU A 15 35.75 42.65 17.69
C LEU A 15 36.27 43.41 18.92
N ILE A 16 35.72 43.16 20.11
CA ILE A 16 36.21 43.72 21.38
C ILE A 16 37.63 43.21 21.68
N VAL A 17 37.88 41.91 21.53
CA VAL A 17 39.21 41.32 21.79
C VAL A 17 40.27 41.89 20.81
N LEU A 18 39.92 42.03 19.53
CA LEU A 18 40.80 42.64 18.52
C LEU A 18 41.08 44.13 18.81
N LEU A 19 40.08 44.89 19.26
CA LEU A 19 40.24 46.29 19.65
C LEU A 19 41.14 46.46 20.87
N VAL A 20 41.02 45.57 21.86
CA VAL A 20 41.84 45.60 23.08
C VAL A 20 43.29 45.22 22.79
N LEU A 21 43.54 44.26 21.89
CA LEU A 21 44.89 43.77 21.57
C LEU A 21 45.68 44.66 20.60
N PHE A 22 45.03 45.29 19.62
CA PHE A 22 45.71 45.99 18.53
C PHE A 22 45.39 47.49 18.44
N GLY A 23 44.47 47.99 19.26
CA GLY A 23 44.00 49.38 19.19
C GLY A 23 43.07 49.65 17.99
N ILE A 24 42.50 50.86 17.97
CA ILE A 24 41.63 51.33 16.88
C ILE A 24 42.53 51.72 15.70
N GLY A 25 42.72 50.80 14.76
CA GLY A 25 43.44 51.03 13.53
C GLY A 25 42.67 50.45 12.35
N TRP A 26 42.80 51.06 11.17
CA TRP A 26 42.12 50.59 9.96
C TRP A 26 42.39 49.10 9.64
N LYS A 27 43.57 48.61 10.03
CA LYS A 27 43.98 47.20 9.89
C LYS A 27 43.16 46.25 10.78
N SER A 28 42.79 46.64 12.01
CA SER A 28 42.00 45.80 12.91
C SER A 28 40.53 45.71 12.48
N LEU A 29 39.98 46.79 11.92
CA LEU A 29 38.66 46.78 11.28
C LEU A 29 38.60 45.84 10.08
N PHE A 30 39.61 45.88 9.21
CA PHE A 30 39.69 44.98 8.05
C PHE A 30 39.81 43.51 8.49
N ALA A 31 40.63 43.21 9.49
CA ALA A 31 40.75 41.85 10.02
C ALA A 31 39.42 41.33 10.60
N ALA A 32 38.72 42.15 11.39
CA ALA A 32 37.42 41.79 11.94
C ALA A 32 36.37 41.55 10.85
N ALA A 33 36.32 42.39 9.82
CA ALA A 33 35.41 42.22 8.69
C ALA A 33 35.67 40.91 7.92
N ILE A 34 36.94 40.56 7.71
CA ILE A 34 37.33 39.30 7.04
C ILE A 34 36.95 38.10 7.90
N ILE A 35 37.22 38.13 9.21
CA ILE A 35 36.86 37.02 10.12
C ILE A 35 35.35 36.83 10.15
N VAL A 36 34.58 37.92 10.26
CA VAL A 36 33.10 37.86 10.23
C VAL A 36 32.60 37.33 8.88
N ALA A 37 33.21 37.74 7.77
CA ALA A 37 32.85 37.26 6.44
C ALA A 37 33.13 35.76 6.26
N ILE A 38 34.30 35.28 6.71
CA ILE A 38 34.66 33.86 6.65
C ILE A 38 33.74 33.05 7.56
N PHE A 39 33.48 33.52 8.79
CA PHE A 39 32.61 32.81 9.73
C PHE A 39 31.16 32.78 9.23
N SER A 40 30.67 33.90 8.65
CA SER A 40 29.34 33.97 8.05
C SER A 40 29.21 33.08 6.81
N TRP A 41 30.27 33.01 5.99
CA TRP A 41 30.30 32.08 4.86
C TRP A 41 30.30 30.64 5.37
N GLN A 42 31.16 30.29 6.32
CA GLN A 42 31.26 28.95 6.87
C GLN A 42 29.94 28.49 7.50
N LEU A 43 29.25 29.37 8.25
CA LEU A 43 27.90 29.14 8.75
C LEU A 43 26.88 29.00 7.62
N ARG A 44 26.92 29.82 6.57
CA ARG A 44 26.01 29.70 5.42
C ARG A 44 26.22 28.40 4.63
N SER A 45 27.46 27.89 4.57
CA SER A 45 27.75 26.57 4.00
C SER A 45 27.38 25.42 4.95
N SER A 46 27.27 25.65 6.26
CA SER A 46 26.72 24.65 7.19
C SER A 46 25.18 24.73 7.32
N GLU A 47 24.57 25.88 7.06
CA GLU A 47 23.11 26.08 7.06
C GLU A 47 22.45 25.60 5.76
N SER A 48 23.19 25.20 4.72
CA SER A 48 22.60 24.51 3.57
C SER A 48 22.30 23.04 3.84
N GLU A 49 22.58 22.52 5.03
CA GLU A 49 22.32 21.13 5.43
C GLU A 49 21.50 20.98 6.72
N SER A 50 20.86 22.04 7.23
CA SER A 50 19.97 21.91 8.40
C SER A 50 18.53 22.33 8.10
N SER A 51 17.72 21.29 7.85
CA SER A 51 16.44 21.06 8.52
C SER A 51 15.34 22.12 8.39
N SER A 52 14.45 21.97 7.40
CA SER A 52 13.02 22.28 7.61
C SER A 52 12.00 21.67 6.62
N ASP A 53 12.39 20.89 5.60
CA ASP A 53 11.41 20.29 4.68
C ASP A 53 11.29 18.75 4.74
N LEU A 54 12.15 18.05 5.49
CA LEU A 54 12.15 16.58 5.59
C LEU A 54 11.16 16.01 6.63
N THR A 55 10.23 16.82 7.17
CA THR A 55 9.22 16.38 8.14
C THR A 55 7.81 16.33 7.56
N TYR A 56 7.67 16.20 6.24
CA TYR A 56 6.48 15.58 5.64
C TYR A 56 6.72 14.07 5.64
N SER A 57 6.34 13.50 6.79
CA SER A 57 6.81 12.23 7.31
C SER A 57 6.27 11.05 6.52
N PRO A 58 7.07 9.99 6.27
CA PRO A 58 6.57 8.68 5.86
C PRO A 58 5.35 8.22 6.68
N LEU A 59 5.27 8.61 7.96
CA LEU A 59 4.10 8.38 8.81
C LEU A 59 2.83 9.05 8.30
N ASN A 60 2.92 10.28 7.78
CA ASN A 60 1.77 10.98 7.20
C ASN A 60 1.29 10.25 5.94
N SER A 61 2.21 9.91 5.01
CA SER A 61 1.88 9.15 3.80
C SER A 61 1.24 7.78 4.12
N LEU A 62 1.82 7.05 5.08
CA LEU A 62 1.27 5.80 5.59
C LEU A 62 -0.15 5.99 6.14
N GLN A 63 -0.33 6.98 7.00
CA GLN A 63 -1.59 7.21 7.71
C GLN A 63 -2.70 7.73 6.79
N THR A 64 -2.39 8.64 5.87
CA THR A 64 -3.40 9.33 5.06
C THR A 64 -3.73 8.61 3.77
N THR A 65 -2.78 7.84 3.22
CA THR A 65 -2.88 7.34 1.84
C THR A 65 -2.73 5.82 1.80
N LEU A 66 -1.58 5.30 2.22
CA LEU A 66 -1.20 3.91 1.94
C LEU A 66 -1.98 2.89 2.78
N ILE A 67 -2.12 3.12 4.09
CA ILE A 67 -2.89 2.23 4.97
C ILE A 67 -4.37 2.26 4.59
N PRO A 68 -5.04 3.43 4.41
CA PRO A 68 -6.43 3.46 3.99
C PRO A 68 -6.70 2.69 2.68
N GLU A 69 -5.82 2.81 1.68
CA GLU A 69 -6.01 2.11 0.40
C GLU A 69 -5.88 0.58 0.56
N LEU A 70 -4.92 0.11 1.35
CA LEU A 70 -4.77 -1.32 1.64
C LEU A 70 -5.92 -1.86 2.51
N THR A 71 -6.39 -1.09 3.48
CA THR A 71 -7.55 -1.42 4.31
C THR A 71 -8.80 -1.56 3.44
N GLN A 72 -9.04 -0.62 2.52
CA GLN A 72 -10.18 -0.70 1.62
C GLN A 72 -10.15 -1.96 0.74
N GLN A 73 -8.98 -2.36 0.25
CA GLN A 73 -8.82 -3.60 -0.53
C GLN A 73 -9.09 -4.85 0.32
N LEU A 74 -8.65 -4.86 1.58
CA LEU A 74 -8.93 -5.95 2.53
C LEU A 74 -10.40 -6.02 2.90
N ASP A 75 -11.04 -4.90 3.20
CA ASP A 75 -12.47 -4.85 3.54
C ASP A 75 -13.33 -5.35 2.38
N THR A 76 -12.98 -4.96 1.15
CA THR A 76 -13.64 -5.46 -0.06
C THR A 76 -13.47 -6.97 -0.19
N SER A 77 -12.24 -7.48 -0.06
CA SER A 77 -11.95 -8.92 -0.12
C SER A 77 -12.66 -9.70 0.98
N TYR A 78 -12.75 -9.15 2.19
CA TYR A 78 -13.43 -9.74 3.33
C TYR A 78 -14.94 -9.82 3.09
N SER A 79 -15.56 -8.71 2.67
CA SER A 79 -16.99 -8.65 2.34
C SER A 79 -17.34 -9.65 1.23
N ASP A 80 -16.57 -9.66 0.14
CA ASP A 80 -16.76 -10.58 -0.98
C ASP A 80 -16.62 -12.05 -0.53
N SER A 81 -15.63 -12.35 0.30
CA SER A 81 -15.41 -13.70 0.83
C SER A 81 -16.54 -14.14 1.75
N HIS A 82 -17.01 -13.25 2.63
CA HIS A 82 -18.10 -13.54 3.55
C HIS A 82 -19.40 -13.81 2.79
N GLN A 83 -19.72 -12.99 1.79
CA GLN A 83 -20.88 -13.20 0.92
C GLN A 83 -20.78 -14.53 0.17
N SER A 84 -19.61 -14.84 -0.40
CA SER A 84 -19.37 -16.08 -1.15
C SER A 84 -19.56 -17.32 -0.27
N ILE A 85 -19.07 -17.28 0.98
CA ILE A 85 -19.27 -18.37 1.95
C ILE A 85 -20.75 -18.58 2.26
N ASN A 86 -21.51 -17.49 2.47
CA ASN A 86 -22.94 -17.58 2.74
C ASN A 86 -23.70 -18.18 1.54
N GLN A 87 -23.36 -17.77 0.32
CA GLN A 87 -23.94 -18.30 -0.91
C GLN A 87 -23.58 -19.78 -1.13
N ILE A 88 -22.33 -20.18 -0.94
CA ILE A 88 -21.89 -21.59 -1.00
C ILE A 88 -22.66 -22.43 0.02
N THR A 89 -22.79 -21.94 1.25
CA THR A 89 -23.52 -22.64 2.31
C THR A 89 -24.99 -22.85 1.92
N SER A 90 -25.65 -21.79 1.43
CA SER A 90 -27.03 -21.88 0.93
C SER A 90 -27.16 -22.88 -0.22
N LEU A 91 -26.25 -22.84 -1.20
CA LEU A 91 -26.25 -23.77 -2.33
C LEU A 91 -26.04 -25.21 -1.89
N PHE A 92 -25.18 -25.46 -0.90
CA PHE A 92 -24.95 -26.80 -0.37
C PHE A 92 -26.21 -27.35 0.32
N VAL A 93 -26.92 -26.50 1.07
CA VAL A 93 -28.22 -26.85 1.66
C VAL A 93 -29.25 -27.17 0.57
N SER A 94 -29.35 -26.32 -0.46
CA SER A 94 -30.26 -26.54 -1.59
C SER A 94 -29.94 -27.81 -2.36
N LEU A 95 -28.66 -28.06 -2.66
CA LEU A 95 -28.20 -29.30 -3.30
C LEU A 95 -28.54 -30.53 -2.46
N SER A 96 -28.34 -30.48 -1.14
CA SER A 96 -28.72 -31.56 -0.23
C SER A 96 -30.22 -31.85 -0.28
N GLN A 97 -31.05 -30.81 -0.32
CA GLN A 97 -32.50 -30.94 -0.46
C GLN A 97 -32.90 -31.55 -1.81
N LEU A 98 -32.30 -31.08 -2.92
CA LEU A 98 -32.55 -31.61 -4.26
C LEU A 98 -32.14 -33.08 -4.37
N VAL A 99 -30.99 -33.47 -3.80
CA VAL A 99 -30.55 -34.88 -3.77
C VAL A 99 -31.53 -35.74 -2.97
N LYS A 100 -32.01 -35.26 -1.82
CA LYS A 100 -33.04 -35.98 -1.02
C LYS A 100 -34.33 -36.14 -1.80
N GLN A 101 -34.81 -35.09 -2.47
CA GLN A 101 -36.00 -35.14 -3.32
C GLN A 101 -35.83 -36.13 -4.46
N ARG A 102 -34.70 -36.09 -5.17
CA ARG A 102 -34.35 -37.00 -6.26
C ARG A 102 -34.33 -38.46 -5.79
N ASN A 103 -33.77 -38.74 -4.62
CA ASN A 103 -33.73 -40.09 -4.05
C ASN A 103 -35.12 -40.55 -3.56
N SER A 104 -36.00 -39.63 -3.15
CA SER A 104 -37.35 -39.96 -2.68
C SER A 104 -38.35 -40.31 -3.79
N ILE A 105 -38.14 -39.77 -5.00
CA ILE A 105 -39.01 -40.03 -6.17
C ILE A 105 -38.80 -41.47 -6.70
N GLY A 106 -37.66 -42.10 -6.39
CA GLY A 106 -37.35 -43.47 -6.84
C GLY A 106 -37.23 -43.60 -8.36
N LEU A 107 -36.90 -44.79 -8.85
CA LEU A 107 -36.82 -45.13 -10.29
C LEU A 107 -38.21 -45.20 -10.99
N SER A 108 -39.26 -44.68 -10.37
CA SER A 108 -40.63 -44.77 -10.89
C SER A 108 -40.87 -43.71 -11.97
N GLU A 109 -41.91 -43.93 -12.80
CA GLU A 109 -42.19 -43.39 -14.14
C GLU A 109 -42.31 -41.85 -14.29
N ASN A 110 -41.84 -41.05 -13.33
CA ASN A 110 -41.84 -39.58 -13.36
C ASN A 110 -40.58 -39.00 -14.02
N GLY A 111 -40.24 -39.47 -15.23
CA GLY A 111 -39.02 -39.06 -15.95
C GLY A 111 -38.87 -37.53 -16.10
N LYS A 112 -39.98 -36.80 -16.29
CA LYS A 112 -39.98 -35.32 -16.39
C LYS A 112 -39.63 -34.62 -15.07
N GLU A 113 -40.03 -35.17 -13.94
CA GLU A 113 -39.78 -34.58 -12.62
C GLU A 113 -38.33 -34.78 -12.20
N VAL A 114 -37.78 -35.97 -12.49
CA VAL A 114 -36.35 -36.27 -12.32
C VAL A 114 -35.49 -35.38 -13.21
N GLU A 115 -35.87 -35.18 -14.48
CA GLU A 115 -35.14 -34.31 -15.41
C GLU A 115 -35.12 -32.85 -14.94
N GLN A 116 -36.23 -32.33 -14.40
CA GLN A 116 -36.28 -30.99 -13.80
C GLN A 116 -35.39 -30.87 -12.55
N LEU A 117 -35.33 -31.90 -11.72
CA LEU A 117 -34.43 -31.96 -10.55
C LEU A 117 -32.97 -31.96 -10.98
N GLU A 118 -32.60 -32.75 -11.98
CA GLU A 118 -31.25 -32.79 -12.52
C GLU A 118 -30.83 -31.44 -13.12
N GLN A 119 -31.73 -30.75 -13.83
CA GLN A 119 -31.48 -29.40 -14.33
C GLN A 119 -31.22 -28.39 -13.19
N LYS A 120 -32.02 -28.44 -12.12
CA LYS A 120 -31.83 -27.58 -10.93
C LYS A 120 -30.51 -27.89 -10.23
N MET A 121 -30.16 -29.17 -10.08
CA MET A 121 -28.88 -29.57 -9.51
C MET A 121 -27.71 -29.09 -10.37
N LYS A 122 -27.78 -29.24 -11.70
CA LYS A 122 -26.75 -28.77 -12.63
C LYS A 122 -26.58 -27.26 -12.56
N ALA A 123 -27.67 -26.50 -12.44
CA ALA A 123 -27.62 -25.04 -12.25
C ALA A 123 -26.91 -24.68 -10.94
N ALA A 124 -27.28 -25.33 -9.83
CA ALA A 124 -26.65 -25.10 -8.52
C ALA A 124 -25.16 -25.48 -8.52
N TYR A 125 -24.76 -26.55 -9.22
CA TYR A 125 -23.35 -26.91 -9.40
C TYR A 125 -22.58 -25.86 -10.20
N LYS A 126 -23.19 -25.30 -11.25
CA LYS A 126 -22.58 -24.23 -12.04
C LYS A 126 -22.36 -22.99 -11.18
N GLU A 127 -23.35 -22.59 -10.40
CA GLU A 127 -23.26 -21.44 -9.49
C GLU A 127 -22.20 -21.65 -8.40
N LEU A 128 -22.10 -22.87 -7.84
CA LEU A 128 -21.05 -23.23 -6.90
C LEU A 128 -19.65 -23.10 -7.51
N MET A 129 -19.48 -23.54 -8.76
CA MET A 129 -18.21 -23.40 -9.48
C MET A 129 -17.84 -21.93 -9.71
N GLU A 130 -18.81 -21.08 -10.08
CA GLU A 130 -18.59 -19.65 -10.24
C GLU A 130 -18.17 -18.98 -8.92
N LEU A 131 -18.78 -19.36 -7.79
CA LEU A 131 -18.40 -18.86 -6.46
C LEU A 131 -17.00 -19.33 -6.03
N LEU A 132 -16.60 -20.56 -6.37
CA LEU A 132 -15.24 -21.03 -6.10
C LEU A 132 -14.21 -20.25 -6.91
N GLN A 133 -14.53 -19.90 -8.16
CA GLN A 133 -13.68 -19.01 -8.98
C GLN A 133 -13.58 -17.60 -8.39
N HIS A 134 -14.64 -17.09 -7.75
CA HIS A 134 -14.55 -15.84 -6.97
C HIS A 134 -13.59 -15.96 -5.77
N GLY A 135 -13.53 -17.13 -5.13
CA GLY A 135 -12.54 -17.41 -4.08
C GLY A 135 -11.09 -17.25 -4.56
N ASP A 136 -10.77 -17.78 -5.74
CA ASP A 136 -9.44 -17.63 -6.36
C ASP A 136 -9.10 -16.15 -6.64
N ARG A 137 -10.06 -15.37 -7.12
CA ARG A 137 -9.91 -13.92 -7.32
C ARG A 137 -9.64 -13.19 -6.01
N ASN A 138 -10.30 -13.58 -4.92
CA ASN A 138 -10.07 -12.99 -3.60
C ASN A 138 -8.68 -13.32 -3.05
N LEU A 139 -8.20 -14.56 -3.23
CA LEU A 139 -6.83 -14.93 -2.87
C LEU A 139 -5.80 -14.10 -3.65
N GLN A 140 -6.05 -13.87 -4.95
CA GLN A 140 -5.17 -13.04 -5.77
C GLN A 140 -5.12 -11.57 -5.32
N ARG A 141 -6.26 -10.99 -4.94
CA ARG A 141 -6.31 -9.64 -4.35
C ARG A 141 -5.55 -9.57 -3.03
N GLN A 142 -5.72 -10.57 -2.15
CA GLN A 142 -4.99 -10.64 -0.87
C GLN A 142 -3.48 -10.77 -1.08
N ALA A 143 -3.04 -11.55 -2.08
CA ALA A 143 -1.63 -11.63 -2.44
C ALA A 143 -1.07 -10.27 -2.87
N GLY A 144 -1.85 -9.47 -3.63
CA GLY A 144 -1.48 -8.09 -3.99
C GLY A 144 -1.32 -7.17 -2.78
N VAL A 145 -2.23 -7.26 -1.81
CA VAL A 145 -2.12 -6.49 -0.55
C VAL A 145 -0.84 -6.86 0.21
N ILE A 146 -0.52 -8.16 0.32
CA ILE A 146 0.69 -8.64 1.01
C ILE A 146 1.95 -8.13 0.31
N GLU A 147 1.97 -8.15 -1.02
CA GLU A 147 3.08 -7.60 -1.81
C GLU A 147 3.23 -6.10 -1.60
N GLY A 148 2.13 -5.34 -1.62
CA GLY A 148 2.14 -3.91 -1.34
C GLY A 148 2.66 -3.57 0.06
N LEU A 149 2.23 -4.32 1.08
CA LEU A 149 2.76 -4.17 2.44
C LEU A 149 4.26 -4.47 2.52
N THR A 150 4.72 -5.49 1.78
CA THR A 150 6.13 -5.85 1.73
C THR A 150 6.97 -4.74 1.08
N LEU A 151 6.46 -4.12 0.01
CA LEU A 151 7.08 -2.98 -0.66
C LEU A 151 7.19 -1.77 0.27
N ILE A 152 6.11 -1.43 0.97
CA ILE A 152 6.09 -0.33 1.95
C ILE A 152 7.12 -0.59 3.06
N ASN A 153 7.15 -1.81 3.60
CA ASN A 153 8.08 -2.18 4.66
C ASN A 153 9.55 -2.13 4.18
N SER A 154 9.81 -2.56 2.94
CA SER A 154 11.12 -2.41 2.30
C SER A 154 11.55 -0.94 2.26
N GLN A 155 10.66 -0.05 1.80
CA GLN A 155 10.98 1.37 1.67
C GLN A 155 11.19 2.04 3.03
N LEU A 156 10.42 1.67 4.05
CA LEU A 156 10.62 2.13 5.42
C LEU A 156 11.98 1.70 5.98
N ARG A 157 12.38 0.44 5.73
CA ARG A 157 13.71 -0.04 6.15
C ARG A 157 14.85 0.70 5.46
N SER A 158 14.75 0.93 4.15
CA SER A 158 15.74 1.73 3.41
C SER A 158 15.78 3.18 3.89
N PHE A 159 14.64 3.76 4.26
CA PHE A 159 14.58 5.10 4.85
C PHE A 159 15.29 5.13 6.22
N GLU A 160 15.01 4.17 7.10
CA GLU A 160 15.59 4.11 8.46
C GLU A 160 17.10 3.77 8.46
N GLN A 161 17.55 2.87 7.60
CA GLN A 161 18.92 2.33 7.61
C GLN A 161 19.89 3.10 6.72
N GLU A 162 19.42 3.53 5.54
CA GLU A 162 20.28 4.12 4.51
C GLU A 162 20.07 5.63 4.37
N GLY A 163 19.07 6.20 5.05
CA GLY A 163 18.71 7.62 4.96
C GLY A 163 18.22 8.01 3.56
N THR A 164 17.71 7.04 2.79
CA THR A 164 17.15 7.28 1.46
C THR A 164 15.95 8.22 1.53
N ALA A 165 15.75 9.04 0.50
CA ALA A 165 14.60 9.94 0.44
C ALA A 165 13.30 9.12 0.33
N TRP A 166 12.27 9.52 1.08
CA TRP A 166 10.94 8.92 0.97
C TRP A 166 10.27 9.37 -0.33
N ASP A 167 10.18 8.47 -1.29
CA ASP A 167 9.51 8.70 -2.57
C ASP A 167 8.10 8.07 -2.54
N GLU A 168 7.14 8.87 -2.09
CA GLU A 168 5.73 8.49 -2.05
C GLU A 168 5.15 8.26 -3.45
N GLU A 169 5.56 9.07 -4.43
CA GLU A 169 5.03 8.99 -5.79
C GLU A 169 5.45 7.68 -6.46
N TRP A 170 6.71 7.28 -6.30
CA TRP A 170 7.19 5.98 -6.76
C TRP A 170 6.44 4.84 -6.07
N LEU A 171 6.27 4.91 -4.75
CA LEU A 171 5.60 3.86 -3.97
C LEU A 171 4.14 3.69 -4.39
N LEU A 172 3.41 4.79 -4.59
CA LEU A 172 2.04 4.76 -5.11
C LEU A 172 1.99 4.20 -6.53
N SER A 173 2.96 4.55 -7.38
CA SER A 173 3.02 4.01 -8.74
C SER A 173 3.21 2.49 -8.77
N GLU A 174 4.03 1.94 -7.87
CA GLU A 174 4.25 0.50 -7.75
C GLU A 174 3.04 -0.21 -7.13
N LEU A 175 2.39 0.39 -6.13
CA LEU A 175 1.13 -0.13 -5.59
C LEU A 175 0.02 -0.19 -6.65
N LEU A 176 -0.07 0.83 -7.52
CA LEU A 176 -0.98 0.83 -8.66
C LEU A 176 -0.65 -0.26 -9.69
N LYS A 177 0.63 -0.59 -9.91
CA LYS A 177 1.04 -1.71 -10.75
C LYS A 177 0.64 -3.06 -10.14
N ILE A 178 0.82 -3.24 -8.83
CA ILE A 178 0.41 -4.45 -8.11
C ILE A 178 -1.12 -4.61 -8.18
N LYS A 179 -1.86 -3.52 -7.96
CA LYS A 179 -3.32 -3.49 -8.07
C LYS A 179 -3.78 -3.84 -9.49
N SER A 180 -3.25 -3.18 -10.51
CA SER A 180 -3.65 -3.45 -11.89
C SER A 180 -3.32 -4.88 -12.32
N ARG A 181 -2.15 -5.44 -11.94
CA ARG A 181 -1.82 -6.84 -12.23
C ARG A 181 -2.79 -7.81 -11.56
N THR A 182 -3.17 -7.56 -10.31
CA THR A 182 -4.10 -8.43 -9.58
C THR A 182 -5.53 -8.31 -10.11
N GLU A 183 -5.96 -7.12 -10.56
CA GLU A 183 -7.25 -6.93 -11.22
C GLU A 183 -7.30 -7.49 -12.67
N HIS A 184 -6.22 -7.34 -13.45
CA HIS A 184 -6.16 -7.84 -14.82
C HIS A 184 -6.07 -9.36 -14.88
N ALA A 185 -5.29 -9.99 -14.01
CA ALA A 185 -5.25 -11.45 -13.93
C ALA A 185 -6.62 -12.04 -13.51
N VAL A 186 -7.41 -11.28 -12.74
CA VAL A 186 -8.81 -11.61 -12.44
C VAL A 186 -9.70 -11.49 -13.69
N SER A 187 -9.48 -10.48 -14.54
CA SER A 187 -10.23 -10.30 -15.80
C SER A 187 -9.87 -11.34 -16.86
N GLU A 188 -8.59 -11.69 -17.01
CA GLU A 188 -8.09 -12.56 -18.07
C GLU A 188 -8.46 -14.04 -17.86
N LYS A 189 -8.48 -14.49 -16.58
CA LYS A 189 -9.06 -15.80 -16.18
C LYS A 189 -10.57 -15.88 -16.42
N SER A 190 -11.27 -14.74 -16.43
CA SER A 190 -12.73 -14.70 -16.64
C SER A 190 -13.09 -14.83 -18.13
N SER A 191 -12.27 -14.29 -19.02
CA SER A 191 -12.44 -14.38 -20.48
C SER A 191 -12.02 -15.72 -21.08
N THR A 192 -11.09 -16.43 -20.45
CA THR A 192 -10.63 -17.76 -20.92
C THR A 192 -11.60 -18.89 -20.58
N ASN A 193 -12.49 -18.70 -19.60
CA ASN A 193 -13.51 -19.69 -19.22
C ASN A 193 -14.80 -19.61 -20.06
N THR A 194 -14.96 -18.60 -20.90
CA THR A 194 -16.14 -18.46 -21.79
C THR A 194 -15.92 -19.11 -23.17
N GLN A 195 -14.71 -19.59 -23.47
CA GLN A 195 -14.39 -20.13 -24.78
C GLN A 195 -13.38 -21.28 -24.71
N GLY A 196 -13.81 -22.41 -24.17
CA GLY A 196 -13.06 -23.66 -24.32
C GLY A 196 -13.42 -24.71 -23.30
N ASN A 197 -13.81 -25.89 -23.79
CA ASN A 197 -13.62 -27.15 -23.07
C ASN A 197 -12.23 -27.16 -22.42
N GLY A 198 -12.19 -26.94 -21.11
CA GLY A 198 -10.95 -26.84 -20.35
C GLY A 198 -11.17 -27.44 -18.97
N ILE A 199 -11.33 -28.75 -18.93
CA ILE A 199 -11.13 -29.54 -17.72
C ILE A 199 -9.67 -29.32 -17.30
N THR A 200 -9.46 -28.77 -16.10
CA THR A 200 -8.24 -29.05 -15.34
C THR A 200 -8.58 -29.17 -13.86
N PHE A 201 -8.51 -30.42 -13.41
CA PHE A 201 -8.37 -30.79 -12.00
C PHE A 201 -7.00 -30.33 -11.51
N PHE A 202 -6.96 -29.65 -10.37
CA PHE A 202 -6.00 -29.85 -9.28
C PHE A 202 -6.67 -29.42 -7.98
#